data_AF-A0A563DXA0-F1
#
_entry.id   AF-A0A563DXA0-F1
#
_cell.length_a   1.000
_cell.length_b   1.000
_cell.length_c   1.000
_cell.angle_alpha   90.00
_cell.angle_beta   90.00
_cell.angle_gamma   90.00
#
_symmetry.space_group_name_H-M   'P 1'
#
loop_
_entity.id
_entity.type
_entity.pdbx_description
1 polymer ?
#
loop_
_entity_poly.entity_id
_entity_poly.type
_entity_poly.pdbx_seq_one_letter_code
_entity_poly.pdbx_strand_id
1 'polypeptide(L)' 'MPTTSFDDPPEYDVGDRVIAANAIGPVWNRRVARGTGGIVIARTAERLIAVRFHNGAVEHVHPNELRPDTAGC' A
#
# COMPACT_ATOMS: atom_id res chain seq x y z
N MET A 1 -17.17 25.95 -11.21
CA MET A 1 -15.90 25.68 -10.53
C MET A 1 -15.44 24.30 -10.98
N PRO A 2 -14.34 24.12 -11.73
CA PRO A 2 -13.77 22.79 -11.88
C PRO A 2 -13.16 22.42 -10.52
N THR A 3 -13.75 21.47 -9.80
CA THR A 3 -13.05 20.83 -8.68
C THR A 3 -11.94 20.01 -9.30
N THR A 4 -10.77 20.63 -9.42
CA THR A 4 -9.52 19.94 -9.65
C THR A 4 -9.26 19.09 -8.40
N SER A 5 -9.78 17.85 -8.39
CA SER A 5 -9.43 16.80 -7.43
C SER A 5 -7.98 16.40 -7.67
N PHE A 6 -7.05 17.22 -7.18
CA PHE A 6 -5.61 16.96 -7.20
C PHE A 6 -5.06 16.73 -5.77
N ASP A 7 -5.98 16.67 -4.80
CA ASP A 7 -5.71 16.64 -3.36
C ASP A 7 -6.46 15.47 -2.71
N ASP A 8 -6.49 14.30 -3.36
CA ASP A 8 -6.76 13.09 -2.58
C ASP A 8 -5.50 12.86 -1.74
N PRO A 9 -5.54 13.09 -0.41
CA PRO A 9 -4.41 12.80 0.45
C PRO A 9 -4.05 11.32 0.25
N PRO A 10 -2.76 10.94 0.36
CA PRO A 10 -2.41 9.53 0.35
C PRO A 10 -3.23 8.84 1.45
N GLU A 11 -4.15 7.95 1.07
CA GLU A 11 -5.20 7.36 1.92
C GLU A 11 -4.69 6.56 3.14
N TYR A 12 -3.37 6.47 3.31
CA TYR A 12 -2.74 5.64 4.32
C TYR A 12 -1.69 6.44 5.11
N ASP A 13 -1.76 6.33 6.42
CA ASP A 13 -0.79 6.86 7.36
C ASP A 13 0.19 5.78 7.85
N VAL A 14 1.32 6.22 8.38
CA VAL A 14 2.30 5.30 8.99
C VAL A 14 1.67 4.62 10.19
N GLY A 15 1.69 3.29 10.21
CA GLY A 15 1.01 2.46 11.20
C GLY A 15 -0.30 1.84 10.69
N ASP A 16 -0.83 2.29 9.55
CA ASP A 16 -2.04 1.69 8.98
C ASP A 16 -1.81 0.27 8.51
N ARG A 17 -2.83 -0.55 8.74
CA ARG A 17 -2.89 -1.93 8.27
C ARG A 17 -3.48 -1.95 6.87
N VAL A 18 -2.76 -2.59 5.98
CA VAL A 18 -3.11 -2.69 4.57
C VAL A 18 -2.99 -4.12 4.09
N ILE A 19 -3.72 -4.45 3.03
CA ILE A 19 -3.65 -5.73 2.35
C ILE A 19 -3.24 -5.49 0.91
N ALA A 20 -2.30 -6.30 0.40
CA ALA A 20 -1.93 -6.30 -1.00
C ALA A 20 -3.14 -6.68 -1.88
N ALA A 21 -3.66 -5.74 -2.67
CA ALA A 21 -4.76 -5.96 -3.60
C ALA A 21 -4.38 -6.94 -4.72
N ASN A 22 -3.10 -6.88 -5.12
CA ASN A 22 -2.46 -7.69 -6.15
C ASN A 22 -1.14 -8.27 -5.61
N ALA A 23 -0.53 -9.18 -6.37
CA ALA A 23 0.78 -9.69 -6.01
C ALA A 23 1.84 -8.62 -6.30
N ILE A 24 2.54 -8.18 -5.26
CA ILE A 24 3.54 -7.09 -5.33
C ILE A 24 4.92 -7.67 -5.60
N GLY A 25 5.65 -7.00 -6.49
CA GLY A 25 7.02 -7.28 -6.85
C GLY A 25 7.20 -7.52 -8.35
N PRO A 26 8.45 -7.61 -8.82
CA PRO A 26 8.74 -7.89 -10.22
C PRO A 26 8.07 -9.20 -10.68
N VAL A 27 7.58 -9.23 -11.92
CA VAL A 27 6.81 -10.36 -12.50
C VAL A 27 7.54 -11.70 -12.35
N TRP A 28 8.87 -11.68 -12.40
CA TRP A 28 9.75 -12.84 -12.29
C TRP A 28 10.10 -13.22 -10.84
N ASN A 29 9.78 -12.38 -9.85
CA ASN A 29 10.04 -12.64 -8.44
C ASN A 29 9.02 -11.88 -7.56
N ARG A 30 7.74 -12.24 -7.68
CA ARG A 30 6.66 -11.69 -6.84
C ARG A 30 6.90 -12.12 -5.40
N ARG A 31 7.39 -11.19 -4.57
CA ARG A 31 7.74 -11.45 -3.17
C ARG A 31 6.52 -11.49 -2.27
N VAL A 32 5.46 -10.76 -2.63
CA VAL A 32 4.26 -10.59 -1.83
C VAL A 32 3.07 -11.14 -2.63
N ALA A 33 2.36 -12.10 -2.07
CA ALA A 33 1.15 -12.62 -2.68
C ALA A 33 -0.01 -11.64 -2.51
N ARG A 34 -0.98 -11.67 -3.43
CA ARG A 34 -2.27 -11.00 -3.24
C ARG A 34 -2.91 -11.47 -1.93
N GLY A 35 -3.48 -10.54 -1.17
CA GLY A 35 -4.09 -10.82 0.13
C GLY A 35 -3.10 -10.82 1.30
N THR A 36 -1.81 -10.59 1.05
CA THR A 36 -0.83 -10.47 2.13
C THR A 36 -1.05 -9.17 2.88
N GLY A 37 -1.29 -9.27 4.19
CA GLY A 37 -1.35 -8.12 5.09
C GLY A 37 0.01 -7.49 5.33
N GLY A 38 0.01 -6.20 5.63
CA GLY A 38 1.19 -5.43 5.96
C GLY A 38 0.85 -4.16 6.73
N ILE A 39 1.90 -3.48 7.17
CA ILE A 39 1.80 -2.21 7.90
C ILE A 39 2.59 -1.16 7.13
N VAL A 40 1.99 0.01 6.95
CA VAL A 40 2.68 1.16 6.36
C VAL A 40 3.75 1.64 7.32
N ILE A 41 5.00 1.69 6.85
CA ILE A 41 6.15 2.10 7.68
C ILE A 41 6.75 3.43 7.25
N ALA A 42 6.56 3.85 5.99
CA ALA A 42 6.98 5.16 5.51
C ALA A 42 6.17 5.61 4.28
N ARG A 43 6.17 6.91 4.02
CA ARG A 43 5.65 7.53 2.80
C ARG A 43 6.78 8.22 2.08
N THR A 44 6.90 8.04 0.77
CA THR A 44 7.91 8.74 -0.03
C THR A 44 7.28 9.94 -0.75
N ALA A 45 8.11 10.92 -1.12
CA ALA A 45 7.67 12.12 -1.84
C ALA A 45 7.11 11.82 -3.24
N GLU A 46 7.34 10.60 -3.76
CA GLU A 46 6.95 10.16 -5.09
C GLU A 46 5.58 9.47 -5.12
N ARG A 47 4.74 9.68 -4.09
CA ARG A 47 3.42 9.04 -3.92
C ARG A 47 3.49 7.51 -3.76
N LEU A 48 4.65 6.95 -3.40
CA LEU A 48 4.78 5.55 -3.03
C LEU A 48 4.73 5.38 -1.51
N ILE A 49 4.27 4.22 -1.10
CA ILE A 49 4.10 3.85 0.31
C ILE A 49 5.02 2.67 0.58
N ALA A 50 5.88 2.79 1.58
CA ALA A 50 6.69 1.69 2.07
C ALA A 50 5.82 0.84 3.01
N VAL A 51 5.56 -0.40 2.63
CA VAL A 51 4.78 -1.34 3.42
C VAL A 51 5.67 -2.48 3.86
N ARG A 52 5.67 -2.76 5.16
CA ARG A 52 6.23 -3.98 5.72
C ARG A 52 5.15 -5.06 5.73
N PHE A 53 5.27 -6.02 4.84
CA PHE A 53 4.35 -7.15 4.74
C PHE A 53 4.65 -8.22 5.80
N HIS A 54 3.65 -9.04 6.15
CA HIS A 54 3.76 -10.11 7.15
C HIS A 54 4.77 -11.20 6.76
N ASN A 55 5.07 -11.35 5.47
CA ASN A 55 6.16 -12.22 4.99
C ASN A 55 7.57 -11.67 5.30
N GLY A 56 7.68 -10.49 5.92
CA GLY A 56 8.93 -9.83 6.25
C GLY A 56 9.51 -8.95 5.14
N ALA A 57 8.89 -8.91 3.95
CA ALA A 57 9.33 -8.05 2.86
C ALA A 57 8.92 -6.60 3.10
N VAL A 58 9.80 -5.67 2.72
CA VAL A 58 9.49 -4.24 2.67
C VAL A 58 9.52 -3.83 1.21
N GLU A 59 8.37 -3.42 0.69
CA GLU A 59 8.25 -2.99 -0.71
C GLU A 59 7.67 -1.58 -0.78
N HIS A 60 8.11 -0.82 -1.77
CA HIS A 60 7.51 0.45 -2.13
C HIS A 60 6.40 0.20 -3.14
N VAL A 61 5.17 0.50 -2.77
CA VAL A 61 3.99 0.20 -3.57
C VAL A 61 3.16 1.44 -3.80
N HIS A 62 2.44 1.44 -4.91
CA HIS A 62 1.45 2.48 -5.15
C HIS A 62 0.23 2.23 -4.24
N PRO A 63 -0.40 3.26 -3.65
CA PRO A 63 -1.61 3.12 -2.83
C PRO A 63 -2.73 2.32 -3.51
N ASN A 64 -2.88 2.44 -4.83
CA ASN A 64 -3.86 1.70 -5.62
C ASN A 64 -3.66 0.18 -5.62
N GLU A 65 -2.46 -0.30 -5.29
CA GLU A 65 -2.19 -1.74 -5.15
C GLU A 65 -2.43 -2.25 -3.72
N LEU A 66 -2.83 -1.36 -2.82
CA LEU A 66 -3.19 -1.66 -1.44
C LEU A 66 -4.70 -1.53 -1.25
N ARG A 67 -5.22 -2.25 -0.27
CA ARG A 67 -6.55 -2.04 0.29
C ARG A 67 -6.40 -1.80 1.78
N PRO A 68 -7.22 -0.93 2.39
CA PRO A 68 -7.27 -0.85 3.84
C PRO A 68 -7.70 -2.21 4.40
N ASP A 69 -7.04 -2.65 5.46
CA ASP A 69 -7.48 -3.79 6.26
C ASP A 69 -8.67 -3.35 7.12
N THR A 70 -9.82 -3.05 6.48
CA THR A 70 -11.06 -2.69 7.17
C THR A 70 -11.79 -3.92 7.73
N ALA A 71 -11.03 -4.96 8.13
CA ALA A 71 -11.57 -6.11 8.86
C ALA A 71 -11.92 -5.67 10.30
N GLY A 72 -12.97 -4.88 10.42
CA GLY A 72 -13.39 -4.28 11.68
C GLY A 72 -14.68 -3.49 11.55
N CYS A 73 -15.74 -4.10 11.00
CA CYS A 73 -17.15 -3.89 11.35
C CYS A 73 -17.98 -5.06 10.81
#